data_AF-A0A4Q0S2M5-F1
#
_entry.id   AF-A0A4Q0S2M5-F1
#
_cell.length_a   1.000
_cell.length_b   1.000
_cell.length_c   1.000
_cell.angle_alpha   90.00
_cell.angle_beta   90.00
_cell.angle_gamma   90.00
#
_symmetry.space_group_name_H-M   'P 1'
#
loop_
_entity.id
_entity.type
_entity.pdbx_description
1 polymer ?
#
loop_
_entity_poly.entity_id
_entity_poly.type
_entity_poly.pdbx_seq_one_letter_code
_entity_poly.pdbx_strand_id
1 'polypeptide(L)'
;RSAPDPRLAELAEQLTFLEQIEDDIKRFKTRLEHLDKPGLRRIVLDDIARLKARRLSQIRHIAKQLRAHHDLAVRLDLVMSIPGIGERTALALLVRMPELGRVSREEVAALAGLAPFDNDSGQY
;
A
#
# COMPACT_ATOMS: atom_id res chain seq x y z
N ARG A 1 -12.33 -20.26 10.12
CA ARG A 1 -11.37 -19.32 9.50
C ARG A 1 -10.26 -20.17 8.87
N SER A 2 -10.04 -20.09 7.55
CA SER A 2 -8.85 -20.70 6.94
C SER A 2 -7.59 -20.05 7.49
N ALA A 3 -6.49 -20.80 7.58
CA ALA A 3 -5.21 -20.27 8.00
C ALA A 3 -4.76 -19.10 7.10
N PRO A 4 -4.06 -18.09 7.65
CA PRO A 4 -3.49 -17.00 6.86
C PRO A 4 -2.59 -17.53 5.75
N ASP A 5 -2.71 -16.99 4.54
CA ASP A 5 -1.83 -17.35 3.43
C ASP A 5 -0.41 -16.84 3.72
N PRO A 6 0.59 -17.73 3.91
CA PRO A 6 1.94 -17.31 4.30
C PRO A 6 2.60 -16.40 3.26
N ARG A 7 2.20 -16.51 1.98
CA ARG A 7 2.69 -15.63 0.90
C ARG A 7 2.27 -14.18 1.13
N LEU A 8 1.08 -13.97 1.69
CA LEU A 8 0.56 -12.63 1.97
C LEU A 8 1.13 -12.06 3.26
N ALA A 9 1.49 -12.92 4.23
CA ALA A 9 2.15 -12.50 5.45
C ALA A 9 3.52 -11.84 5.19
N GLU A 10 4.33 -12.42 4.29
CA GLU A 10 5.62 -11.82 3.87
C GLU A 10 5.40 -10.46 3.18
N LEU A 11 4.41 -10.38 2.30
CA LEU A 11 4.07 -9.12 1.60
C LEU A 11 3.52 -8.05 2.56
N ALA A 12 2.94 -8.44 3.70
CA ALA A 12 2.42 -7.50 4.71
C ALA A 12 3.55 -6.70 5.37
N GLU A 13 4.71 -7.31 5.60
CA GLU A 13 5.90 -6.59 6.09
C GLU A 13 6.39 -5.59 5.05
N GLN A 14 6.52 -6.03 3.79
CA GLN A 14 6.93 -5.17 2.67
C GLN A 14 5.98 -3.99 2.45
N LEU A 15 4.68 -4.19 2.67
CA LEU A 15 3.65 -3.15 2.61
C LEU A 15 3.75 -2.19 3.79
N THR A 16 4.02 -2.69 5.01
CA THR A 16 4.29 -1.84 6.18
C THR A 16 5.46 -0.90 5.91
N PHE A 17 6.55 -1.42 5.32
CA PHE A 17 7.70 -0.60 4.95
C PHE A 17 7.36 0.44 3.88
N LEU A 18 6.51 0.11 2.90
CA LEU A 18 6.00 1.07 1.93
C LEU A 18 5.22 2.22 2.62
N GLU A 19 4.36 1.89 3.58
CA GLU A 19 3.57 2.87 4.36
C GLU A 19 4.49 3.81 5.17
N GLN A 20 5.55 3.26 5.79
CA GLN A 20 6.55 4.06 6.50
C GLN A 20 7.28 5.04 5.56
N ILE A 21 7.64 4.62 4.34
CA ILE A 21 8.21 5.53 3.33
C ILE A 21 7.23 6.65 2.97
N GLU A 22 5.94 6.33 2.83
CA GLU A 22 4.89 7.33 2.57
C GLU A 22 4.77 8.34 3.72
N ASP A 23 4.87 7.88 4.97
CA ASP A 23 4.85 8.74 6.15
C ASP A 23 6.10 9.62 6.28
N ASP A 24 7.28 9.11 5.96
CA ASP A 24 8.50 9.90 5.93
C ASP A 24 8.42 11.00 4.85
N ILE A 25 7.84 10.73 3.68
CA ILE A 25 7.56 11.75 2.67
C ILE A 25 6.65 12.85 3.25
N LYS A 26 5.58 12.48 3.97
CA LYS A 26 4.68 13.46 4.62
C LYS A 26 5.45 14.31 5.63
N ARG A 27 6.21 13.67 6.53
CA ARG A 27 7.03 14.37 7.55
C ARG A 27 8.00 15.37 6.91
N PHE A 28 8.63 15.01 5.80
CA PHE A 28 9.61 15.87 5.13
C PHE A 28 8.92 17.05 4.42
N LYS A 29 7.72 16.85 3.86
CA LYS A 29 6.90 17.94 3.34
C LYS A 29 6.50 18.93 4.43
N THR A 30 6.01 18.44 5.56
CA THR A 30 5.70 19.30 6.72
C THR A 30 6.93 20.07 7.19
N ARG A 31 8.10 19.42 7.25
CA ARG A 31 9.37 20.11 7.59
C ARG A 31 9.68 21.25 6.60
N LEU A 32 9.40 21.07 5.31
CA LEU A 32 9.65 22.07 4.27
C LEU A 32 8.82 23.35 4.46
N GLU A 33 7.65 23.26 5.11
CA GLU A 33 6.79 24.42 5.41
C GLU A 33 7.43 25.38 6.44
N HIS A 34 8.39 24.89 7.23
CA HIS A 34 9.06 25.66 8.28
C HIS A 34 10.53 25.97 7.98
N LEU A 35 11.00 25.72 6.76
CA LEU A 35 12.38 25.96 6.35
C LEU A 35 12.47 27.08 5.33
N ASP A 36 13.02 28.23 5.73
CA ASP A 36 13.20 29.38 4.84
C ASP A 36 14.54 29.37 4.09
N LYS A 37 15.58 28.77 4.69
CA LYS A 37 16.94 28.76 4.13
C LYS A 37 17.00 27.92 2.83
N PRO A 38 17.34 28.50 1.67
CA PRO A 38 17.30 27.78 0.38
C PRO A 38 18.13 26.50 0.35
N GLY A 39 19.31 26.49 0.99
CA GLY A 39 20.16 25.30 1.07
C GLY A 39 19.52 24.14 1.84
N LEU A 40 18.85 24.43 2.98
CA LEU A 40 18.14 23.41 3.75
C LEU A 40 16.92 22.89 3.01
N ARG A 41 16.18 23.78 2.34
CA ARG A 41 15.04 23.39 1.47
C ARG A 41 15.50 22.44 0.38
N ARG A 42 16.64 22.72 -0.26
CA ARG A 42 17.20 21.87 -1.33
C ARG A 42 17.51 20.46 -0.82
N ILE A 43 18.14 20.33 0.33
CA ILE A 43 18.45 19.02 0.96
C ILE A 43 17.16 18.21 1.15
N VAL A 44 16.14 18.82 1.78
CA VAL A 44 14.86 18.14 2.06
C VAL A 44 14.11 17.78 0.78
N LEU A 45 14.15 18.63 -0.25
CA LEU A 45 13.56 18.31 -1.55
C LEU A 45 14.25 17.12 -2.22
N ASP A 46 15.58 17.03 -2.13
CA ASP A 46 16.33 15.90 -2.67
C ASP A 46 16.05 14.61 -1.89
N ASP A 47 15.86 14.69 -0.57
CA ASP A 47 15.40 13.56 0.25
C ASP A 47 14.00 13.08 -0.17
N ILE A 48 13.04 13.99 -0.35
CA ILE A 48 11.68 13.65 -0.81
C ILE A 48 11.75 12.96 -2.18
N ALA A 49 12.59 13.44 -3.09
CA ALA A 49 12.78 12.83 -4.40
C ALA A 49 13.31 11.40 -4.29
N ARG A 50 14.31 11.17 -3.42
CA ARG A 50 14.84 9.82 -3.13
C ARG A 50 13.77 8.90 -2.55
N LEU A 51 13.00 9.37 -1.57
CA LEU A 51 11.93 8.58 -0.95
C LEU A 51 10.81 8.25 -1.95
N LYS A 52 10.42 9.18 -2.83
CA LYS A 52 9.45 8.91 -3.91
C LYS A 52 9.94 7.83 -4.87
N ALA A 53 11.22 7.87 -5.25
CA ALA A 53 11.82 6.83 -6.10
C ALA A 53 11.83 5.47 -5.39
N ARG A 54 12.17 5.45 -4.10
CA ARG A 54 12.13 4.24 -3.27
C ARG A 54 10.70 3.68 -3.15
N ARG A 55 9.71 4.53 -2.91
CA ARG A 55 8.28 4.17 -2.88
C ARG A 55 7.86 3.45 -4.15
N LEU A 56 8.20 4.01 -5.32
CA LEU A 56 7.86 3.40 -6.60
C LEU A 56 8.58 2.05 -6.80
N SER A 57 9.86 1.96 -6.40
CA SER A 57 10.60 0.70 -6.42
C SER A 57 9.97 -0.36 -5.54
N GLN A 58 9.52 0.02 -4.35
CA GLN A 58 8.89 -0.88 -3.38
C GLN A 58 7.53 -1.39 -3.89
N ILE A 59 6.70 -0.52 -4.47
CA ILE A 59 5.44 -0.93 -5.12
C ILE A 59 5.71 -1.98 -6.20
N ARG A 60 6.69 -1.73 -7.09
CA ARG A 60 7.07 -2.70 -8.13
C ARG A 60 7.60 -4.01 -7.56
N HIS A 61 8.33 -3.96 -6.46
CA HIS A 61 8.85 -5.15 -5.79
C HIS A 61 7.71 -6.04 -5.26
N ILE A 62 6.79 -5.46 -4.50
CA ILE A 62 5.61 -6.16 -3.96
C ILE A 62 4.77 -6.72 -5.12
N ALA A 63 4.49 -5.91 -6.14
CA ALA A 63 3.74 -6.34 -7.31
C ALA A 63 4.40 -7.51 -8.03
N LYS A 64 5.74 -7.50 -8.17
CA LYS A 64 6.49 -8.60 -8.80
C LYS A 64 6.40 -9.89 -7.98
N GLN A 65 6.57 -9.82 -6.66
CA GLN A 65 6.45 -11.00 -5.79
C GLN A 65 5.03 -11.57 -5.82
N LEU A 66 4.01 -10.71 -5.75
CA LEU A 66 2.61 -11.14 -5.83
C LEU A 66 2.29 -11.79 -7.19
N ARG A 67 2.72 -11.18 -8.30
CA ARG A 67 2.51 -11.71 -9.65
C ARG A 67 3.30 -12.99 -9.96
N ALA A 68 4.27 -13.36 -9.13
CA ALA A 68 4.94 -14.67 -9.24
C ALA A 68 3.98 -15.83 -8.92
N HIS A 69 2.85 -15.56 -8.27
CA HIS A 69 1.79 -16.52 -8.02
C HIS A 69 0.59 -16.25 -8.94
N HIS A 70 0.28 -17.20 -9.82
CA HIS A 70 -0.78 -17.05 -10.81
C HIS A 70 -2.15 -16.70 -10.19
N ASP A 71 -2.53 -17.35 -9.10
CA ASP A 71 -3.80 -17.10 -8.42
C ASP A 71 -3.89 -15.68 -7.83
N LEU A 72 -2.79 -15.17 -7.29
CA LEU A 72 -2.73 -13.81 -6.75
C LEU A 72 -2.66 -12.75 -7.87
N ALA A 73 -1.97 -13.04 -8.97
CA ALA A 73 -1.93 -12.18 -10.15
C ALA A 73 -3.34 -11.92 -10.71
N VAL A 74 -4.14 -12.99 -10.88
CA VAL A 74 -5.54 -12.88 -11.33
C VAL A 74 -6.38 -12.03 -10.37
N ARG A 75 -6.19 -12.18 -9.05
CA ARG A 75 -6.89 -11.34 -8.06
C ARG A 75 -6.44 -9.88 -8.14
N LEU A 76 -5.16 -9.61 -8.38
CA LEU A 76 -4.64 -8.24 -8.53
C LEU A 76 -5.26 -7.56 -9.74
N ASP A 77 -5.29 -8.25 -10.87
CA ASP A 77 -5.88 -7.71 -12.10
C ASP A 77 -7.40 -7.50 -11.95
N LEU A 78 -8.10 -8.39 -11.21
CA LEU A 78 -9.52 -8.20 -10.88
C LEU A 78 -9.75 -6.94 -10.05
N VAL A 79 -8.99 -6.74 -8.97
CA VAL A 79 -9.12 -5.55 -8.10
C VAL A 79 -8.75 -4.27 -8.85
N MET A 80 -7.70 -4.30 -9.68
CA MET A 80 -7.30 -3.17 -10.52
C MET A 80 -8.30 -2.83 -11.63
N SER A 81 -9.20 -3.75 -12.00
CA SER A 81 -10.25 -3.50 -12.99
C SER A 81 -11.36 -2.56 -12.48
N ILE A 82 -11.40 -2.30 -11.17
CA ILE A 82 -12.37 -1.40 -10.55
C ILE A 82 -11.95 0.06 -10.83
N PRO A 83 -12.83 0.89 -11.43
CA PRO A 83 -12.52 2.28 -11.71
C PRO A 83 -12.07 3.04 -10.44
N GLY A 84 -10.94 3.75 -10.53
CA GLY A 84 -10.37 4.52 -9.42
C GLY A 84 -9.42 3.74 -8.51
N ILE A 85 -9.32 2.41 -8.64
CA ILE A 85 -8.34 1.61 -7.88
C ILE A 85 -7.01 1.52 -8.64
N GLY A 86 -5.97 2.16 -8.11
CA GLY A 86 -4.60 2.04 -8.62
C GLY A 86 -3.82 0.88 -7.99
N GLU A 87 -2.68 0.52 -8.60
CA GLU A 87 -1.85 -0.63 -8.20
C GLU A 87 -1.49 -0.63 -6.70
N ARG A 88 -1.06 0.50 -6.12
CA ARG A 88 -0.77 0.58 -4.68
C ARG A 88 -1.97 0.17 -3.84
N THR A 89 -3.15 0.70 -4.14
CA THR A 89 -4.38 0.41 -3.40
C THR A 89 -4.78 -1.06 -3.58
N ALA A 90 -4.70 -1.58 -4.80
CA ALA A 90 -5.00 -2.99 -5.07
C ALA A 90 -4.07 -3.95 -4.29
N LEU A 91 -2.76 -3.66 -4.25
CA LEU A 91 -1.80 -4.41 -3.43
C LEU A 91 -2.17 -4.37 -1.94
N ALA A 92 -2.53 -3.18 -1.42
CA ALA A 92 -2.92 -3.05 -0.02
C ALA A 92 -4.17 -3.87 0.31
N LEU A 93 -5.19 -3.81 -0.56
CA LEU A 93 -6.42 -4.59 -0.40
C LEU A 93 -6.13 -6.10 -0.39
N LEU A 94 -5.36 -6.60 -1.34
CA LEU A 94 -5.05 -8.04 -1.39
C LEU A 94 -4.20 -8.55 -0.23
N VAL A 95 -3.27 -7.73 0.26
CA VAL A 95 -2.35 -8.12 1.33
C VAL A 95 -2.98 -8.02 2.71
N ARG A 96 -3.73 -6.93 2.98
CA ARG A 96 -4.34 -6.68 4.31
C ARG A 96 -5.75 -7.23 4.44
N MET A 97 -6.45 -7.40 3.32
CA MET A 97 -7.83 -7.89 3.27
C MET A 97 -7.96 -8.96 2.18
N PRO A 98 -7.25 -10.10 2.29
CA PRO A 98 -7.24 -11.14 1.27
C PRO A 98 -8.64 -11.68 0.90
N GLU A 99 -9.59 -11.51 1.80
CA GLU A 99 -11.00 -11.83 1.62
C GLU A 99 -11.58 -11.02 0.46
N LEU A 100 -11.26 -9.73 0.33
CA LEU A 100 -11.74 -8.85 -0.75
C LEU A 100 -11.31 -9.29 -2.15
N GLY A 101 -10.20 -10.01 -2.26
CA GLY A 101 -9.76 -10.62 -3.52
C GLY A 101 -10.56 -11.88 -3.90
N ARG A 102 -11.44 -12.38 -3.02
CA ARG A 102 -12.33 -13.53 -3.26
C ARG A 102 -13.78 -13.13 -3.52
N VAL A 103 -14.13 -11.87 -3.27
CA VAL A 103 -15.51 -11.39 -3.29
C VAL A 103 -15.84 -10.77 -4.66
N SER A 104 -17.08 -10.93 -5.13
CA SER A 104 -17.52 -10.51 -6.48
C SER A 104 -17.40 -8.99 -6.68
N ARG A 105 -17.35 -8.54 -7.95
CA ARG A 105 -17.24 -7.10 -8.31
C ARG A 105 -18.29 -6.22 -7.61
N GLU A 106 -19.46 -6.77 -7.33
CA GLU A 106 -20.59 -6.09 -6.69
C GLU A 106 -20.39 -5.85 -5.19
N GLU A 107 -19.79 -6.81 -4.49
CA GLU A 107 -19.50 -6.71 -3.06
C GLU A 107 -18.29 -5.80 -2.79
N VAL A 108 -17.30 -5.77 -3.69
CA VAL A 108 -16.16 -4.83 -3.58
C VAL A 108 -16.60 -3.38 -3.86
N ALA A 109 -17.58 -3.16 -4.75
CA ALA A 109 -18.15 -1.83 -4.98
C ALA A 109 -18.92 -1.30 -3.75
N ALA A 110 -19.57 -2.18 -2.98
CA ALA A 110 -20.17 -1.81 -1.70
C ALA A 110 -19.11 -1.46 -0.63
N LEU A 111 -17.94 -2.09 -0.69
CA LEU A 111 -16.79 -1.86 0.22
C LEU A 111 -15.94 -0.63 -0.15
N ALA A 112 -15.97 -0.19 -1.41
CA ALA A 112 -15.32 1.05 -1.85
C ALA A 112 -16.06 2.32 -1.37
N GLY A 113 -17.24 2.18 -0.73
CA GLY A 113 -18.09 3.28 -0.30
C GLY A 113 -18.16 3.55 1.21
N LEU A 114 -17.84 2.61 2.11
CA LEU A 114 -18.01 2.81 3.55
C LEU A 114 -17.20 1.84 4.41
N ALA A 115 -16.70 2.41 5.51
CA ALA A 115 -16.17 1.78 6.72
C ALA A 115 -14.64 1.51 6.78
N PRO A 116 -13.91 2.19 7.69
CA PRO A 116 -12.68 1.61 8.22
C PRO A 116 -13.07 0.35 8.99
N PHE A 117 -12.43 -0.77 8.68
CA PHE A 117 -12.55 -1.96 9.52
C PHE A 117 -11.45 -1.88 10.58
N ASP A 118 -11.88 -1.63 11.81
CA ASP A 118 -11.06 -1.69 13.00
C ASP A 118 -10.33 -3.02 13.06
N ASN A 119 -9.00 -2.94 13.12
CA ASN A 119 -8.17 -4.06 13.51
C ASN A 119 -8.37 -4.22 15.02
N ASP A 120 -9.33 -5.06 15.40
CA ASP A 120 -9.64 -5.39 16.79
C ASP A 120 -8.53 -6.28 17.36
N SER A 121 -7.34 -5.70 17.54
CA SER A 121 -6.21 -6.31 18.24
C SER A 121 -6.01 -5.71 19.64
N GLY A 122 -7.10 -5.22 20.24
CA GLY A 122 -7.16 -4.93 21.67
C GLY A 122 -7.60 -6.18 22.43
N GLN A 123 -6.66 -7.08 22.73
CA GLN A 123 -6.83 -8.00 23.86
C GLN A 123 -5.88 -7.55 24.97
N TYR A 124 -6.45 -7.47 26.18
CA TYR A 124 -5.88 -7.05 27.46
C TYR A 124 -4.42 -7.46 27.71
#